data_AF-A0A6P4Y4X0-F1
#
_entry.id   AF-A0A6P4Y4X0-F1
#
_cell.length_a   1.000
_cell.length_b   1.000
_cell.length_c   1.000
_cell.angle_alpha   90.00
_cell.angle_beta   90.00
_cell.angle_gamma   90.00
#
_symmetry.space_group_name_H-M   'P 1'
#
loop_
_entity.id
_entity.type
_entity.pdbx_description
1 polymer ?
#
loop_
_entity_poly.entity_id
_entity_poly.type
_entity_poly.pdbx_seq_one_letter_code
_entity_poly.pdbx_strand_id
1 'polypeptide(L)'
;MGSDLLAIQLEVTSMLLDAERRKLLALQREMGALQRLSCPGDINPEQVSDLERQQLNHSRIKLQYERLEQEYRFAAQGIIRRSSVSQKSRSQPSLGMKTTPKSRPSIFGTLTKERSPKNKRRLSMPQTSARDLTTVIRLSAGESNGGVSTETGENELDASEALIYQDGNLVSGSLEALTQHLVPTPDYYPERTYIFAFLLSSRLFIKPHELLEEVCKQCRLQMKLTEDRQDKAAEGRLGSHIVQLISEWTEVFAYDFRDERMLKHLKDITQRCSIINENQRKTVGQIMQTLVRKLSVLDKYEHVLTKINANLTDRLRVLKTNPHAIQKDILNVCNDPVVMAQQLTHIEMERISHIGPEEFVQSFVSKDVAEWDERTLFQDMKKTSNLEAYVEWFNRLSYMVATEICMPVKKKHRARVIEFFIDVARECFNIGNFNSLMAIIAGLNMSPVARLKKTWSKVDTCKFDVLEHQMDPTSNFSNYRASLMAALHRAAGAHSNRERIVIPFFSLMVKDIYFLNETCSNKLPNGHVRFEKFWQLARQVTSFCTWQQVECPFERHRKVLNYLLTAPVFYEDSLHLVSFDCEGPENHLEKERFKTLK
;
A
#
# COMPACT_ATOMS: atom_id res chain seq x y z
N MET A 1 -17.68 -0.79 -11.62
CA MET A 1 -16.47 -0.43 -12.37
C MET A 1 -15.36 -0.46 -11.35
N GLY A 2 -14.58 -1.54 -11.30
CA GLY A 2 -13.48 -1.65 -10.34
C GLY A 2 -12.43 -0.62 -10.69
N SER A 3 -12.17 0.32 -9.80
CA SER A 3 -11.11 1.31 -9.96
C SER A 3 -9.77 0.58 -9.89
N ASP A 4 -9.15 0.34 -11.04
CA ASP A 4 -7.78 -0.20 -11.15
C ASP A 4 -6.83 0.70 -10.33
N LEU A 5 -5.74 0.16 -9.77
CA LEU A 5 -4.76 0.94 -8.99
C LEU A 5 -4.21 2.14 -9.76
N LEU A 6 -4.18 2.00 -11.09
CA LEU A 6 -3.88 3.05 -12.05
C LEU A 6 -4.87 4.22 -12.03
N ALA A 7 -6.16 3.98 -11.78
CA ALA A 7 -7.16 5.03 -11.63
C ALA A 7 -6.88 5.88 -10.37
N ILE A 8 -6.46 5.22 -9.28
CA ILE A 8 -6.03 5.89 -8.04
C ILE A 8 -4.78 6.73 -8.29
N GLN A 9 -3.80 6.15 -9.00
CA GLN A 9 -2.60 6.88 -9.38
C GLN A 9 -2.96 8.09 -10.25
N LEU A 10 -3.89 7.93 -11.19
CA LEU A 10 -4.38 9.00 -12.04
C LEU A 10 -5.01 10.13 -11.22
N GLU A 11 -5.88 9.77 -10.28
CA GLU A 11 -6.58 10.70 -9.40
C GLU A 11 -5.61 11.48 -8.50
N VAL A 12 -4.68 10.79 -7.83
CA VAL A 12 -3.64 11.44 -7.01
C VAL A 12 -2.77 12.36 -7.87
N THR A 13 -2.42 11.93 -9.08
CA THR A 13 -1.60 12.74 -10.00
C THR A 13 -2.38 13.95 -10.54
N SER A 14 -3.69 13.82 -10.74
CA SER A 14 -4.58 14.94 -11.05
C SER A 14 -4.61 15.96 -9.91
N MET A 15 -4.77 15.52 -8.67
CA MET A 15 -4.77 16.40 -7.49
C MET A 15 -3.45 17.14 -7.33
N LEU A 16 -2.33 16.43 -7.53
CA LEU A 16 -0.99 17.03 -7.56
C LEU A 16 -0.87 18.11 -8.63
N LEU A 17 -1.33 17.82 -9.84
CA LEU A 17 -1.30 18.74 -10.98
C LEU A 17 -2.12 20.00 -10.69
N ASP A 18 -3.32 19.85 -10.13
CA ASP A 18 -4.21 20.96 -9.81
C ASP A 18 -3.66 21.86 -8.70
N ALA A 19 -2.96 21.31 -7.70
CA ALA A 19 -2.32 22.13 -6.67
C ALA A 19 -1.14 22.93 -7.20
N GLU A 20 -0.28 22.31 -8.03
CA GLU A 20 0.82 23.05 -8.67
C GLU A 20 0.27 24.15 -9.59
N ARG A 21 -0.85 23.89 -10.29
CA ARG A 21 -1.56 24.91 -11.08
C ARG A 21 -2.03 26.07 -10.22
N ARG A 22 -2.64 25.80 -9.06
CA ARG A 22 -3.11 26.83 -8.13
C ARG A 22 -1.95 27.69 -7.62
N LYS A 23 -0.80 27.09 -7.32
CA LYS A 23 0.41 27.83 -6.92
C LYS A 23 0.97 28.72 -8.01
N LEU A 24 1.00 28.24 -9.25
CA LEU A 24 1.40 29.07 -10.39
C LEU A 24 0.51 30.30 -10.51
N LEU A 25 -0.80 30.12 -10.39
CA LEU A 25 -1.76 31.23 -10.44
C LEU A 25 -1.62 32.21 -9.27
N ALA A 26 -1.27 31.72 -8.08
CA ALA A 26 -1.01 32.57 -6.91
C ALA A 26 0.27 33.40 -7.10
N LEU A 27 1.37 32.77 -7.48
CA LEU A 27 2.65 33.45 -7.75
C LEU A 27 2.53 34.45 -8.91
N GLN A 28 1.77 34.13 -9.97
CA GLN A 28 1.49 35.09 -11.05
C GLN A 28 0.75 36.33 -10.53
N ARG A 29 -0.19 36.17 -9.59
CA ARG A 29 -0.91 37.29 -8.99
C ARG A 29 0.00 38.13 -8.10
N GLU A 30 0.84 37.50 -7.29
CA GLU A 30 1.80 38.19 -6.41
C GLU A 30 2.86 38.96 -7.21
N MET A 31 3.48 38.35 -8.22
CA MET A 31 4.40 39.04 -9.13
C MET A 31 3.72 40.21 -9.85
N GLY A 32 2.47 40.02 -10.31
CA GLY A 32 1.69 41.09 -10.92
C GLY A 32 1.32 42.21 -9.94
N ALA A 33 1.23 41.93 -8.64
CA ALA A 33 1.03 42.96 -7.61
C ALA A 33 2.33 43.72 -7.35
N LEU A 34 3.47 43.03 -7.23
CA LEU A 34 4.80 43.64 -7.09
C LEU A 34 5.13 44.54 -8.28
N GLN A 35 4.89 44.08 -9.51
CA GLN A 35 5.09 44.87 -10.73
C GLN A 35 4.21 46.12 -10.81
N ARG A 36 3.01 46.09 -10.21
CA ARG A 36 2.10 47.26 -10.15
C ARG A 36 2.50 48.27 -9.08
N LEU A 37 3.22 47.82 -8.05
CA LEU A 37 3.77 48.67 -7.00
C LEU A 37 5.10 49.34 -7.41
N SER A 38 5.78 48.80 -8.42
CA SER A 38 6.99 49.39 -9.02
C SER A 38 6.62 50.50 -10.02
N CYS A 39 6.47 51.74 -9.57
CA CYS A 39 6.36 52.89 -10.47
C CYS A 39 7.69 53.15 -11.20
N PRO A 40 7.66 53.60 -12.48
CA PRO A 40 8.88 53.97 -13.20
C PRO A 40 9.44 55.27 -12.61
N GLY A 41 10.29 55.16 -11.58
CA GLY A 41 10.94 56.31 -10.95
C GLY A 41 11.69 56.00 -9.66
N ASP A 42 11.17 55.12 -8.80
CA ASP A 42 11.79 54.73 -7.52
C ASP A 42 11.82 53.21 -7.40
N ILE A 43 12.88 52.60 -7.92
CA ILE A 43 13.08 51.15 -7.87
C ILE A 43 13.74 50.82 -6.52
N ASN A 44 12.96 50.32 -5.57
CA ASN A 44 13.51 49.79 -4.31
C ASN A 44 14.29 48.50 -4.60
N PRO A 45 15.60 48.41 -4.27
CA PRO A 45 16.42 47.22 -4.50
C PRO A 45 15.86 45.94 -3.87
N GLU A 46 15.18 46.04 -2.72
CA GLU A 46 14.53 44.89 -2.08
C GLU A 46 13.36 44.36 -2.91
N GLN A 47 12.57 45.23 -3.53
CA GLN A 47 11.44 44.82 -4.37
C GLN A 47 11.91 44.12 -5.65
N VAL A 48 13.06 44.52 -6.20
CA VAL A 48 13.68 43.85 -7.35
C VAL A 48 14.17 42.46 -6.95
N SER A 49 14.87 42.35 -5.81
CA SER A 49 15.36 41.06 -5.31
C SER A 49 14.22 40.09 -4.98
N ASP A 50 13.13 40.59 -4.37
CA ASP A 50 11.94 39.80 -4.10
C ASP A 50 11.24 39.35 -5.38
N LEU A 51 11.14 40.23 -6.39
CA LEU A 51 10.58 39.88 -7.70
C LEU A 51 11.43 38.82 -8.41
N GLU A 52 12.76 38.93 -8.39
CA GLU A 52 13.68 37.92 -8.94
C GLU A 52 13.52 36.57 -8.23
N ARG A 53 13.41 36.58 -6.90
CA ARG A 53 13.17 35.36 -6.10
C ARG A 53 11.81 34.73 -6.41
N GLN A 54 10.76 35.54 -6.58
CA GLN A 54 9.45 35.07 -6.99
C GLN A 54 9.45 34.50 -8.42
N GLN A 55 10.18 35.12 -9.36
CA GLN A 55 10.34 34.62 -10.72
C GLN A 55 11.08 33.27 -10.77
N LEU A 56 12.13 33.11 -9.95
CA LEU A 56 12.86 31.85 -9.82
C LEU A 56 11.94 30.75 -9.25
N ASN A 57 11.15 31.08 -8.22
CA ASN A 57 10.18 30.15 -7.63
C ASN A 57 9.09 29.76 -8.63
N HIS A 58 8.54 30.73 -9.36
CA HIS A 58 7.55 30.47 -10.42
C HIS A 58 8.13 29.54 -11.50
N SER A 59 9.36 29.78 -11.95
CA SER A 59 10.03 28.92 -12.94
C SER A 59 10.24 27.50 -12.44
N ARG A 60 10.66 27.32 -11.17
CA ARG A 60 10.83 26.00 -10.54
C ARG A 60 9.51 25.23 -10.44
N ILE A 61 8.45 25.89 -9.98
CA ILE A 61 7.11 25.28 -9.82
C ILE A 61 6.51 24.98 -11.19
N LYS A 62 6.75 25.82 -12.20
CA LYS A 62 6.29 25.57 -13.57
C LYS A 62 6.89 24.29 -14.14
N LEU A 63 8.19 24.07 -13.92
CA LEU A 63 8.86 22.83 -14.33
C LEU A 63 8.30 21.60 -13.59
N GLN A 64 7.95 21.72 -12.31
CA GLN A 64 7.29 20.66 -11.55
C GLN A 64 5.90 20.34 -12.09
N TYR A 65 5.10 21.37 -12.39
CA TYR A 65 3.79 21.24 -13.03
C TYR A 65 3.91 20.52 -14.37
N GLU A 66 4.82 20.94 -15.24
CA GLU A 66 5.03 20.32 -16.56
C GLU A 66 5.43 18.84 -16.43
N ARG A 67 6.27 18.48 -15.45
CA ARG A 67 6.64 17.10 -15.18
C ARG A 67 5.45 16.27 -14.68
N LEU A 68 4.68 16.80 -13.74
CA LEU A 68 3.46 16.16 -13.23
C LEU A 68 2.40 16.01 -14.32
N GLU A 69 2.29 16.98 -15.22
CA GLU A 69 1.39 16.93 -16.37
C GLU A 69 1.82 15.82 -17.32
N GLN A 70 3.13 15.67 -17.54
CA GLN A 70 3.68 14.59 -18.34
C GLN A 70 3.46 13.21 -17.69
N GLU A 71 3.63 13.10 -16.38
CA GLU A 71 3.30 11.88 -15.60
C GLU A 71 1.82 11.55 -15.67
N TYR A 72 0.94 12.54 -15.48
CA TYR A 72 -0.50 12.39 -15.58
C TYR A 72 -0.90 11.93 -16.99
N ARG A 73 -0.36 12.58 -18.03
CA ARG A 73 -0.58 12.20 -19.42
C ARG A 73 -0.03 10.82 -19.73
N PHE A 74 1.12 10.43 -19.20
CA PHE A 74 1.68 9.10 -19.40
C PHE A 74 0.85 8.01 -18.69
N ALA A 75 0.40 8.28 -17.46
CA ALA A 75 -0.51 7.38 -16.74
C ALA A 75 -1.88 7.26 -17.44
N ALA A 76 -2.44 8.39 -17.89
CA ALA A 76 -3.68 8.43 -18.68
C ALA A 76 -3.50 7.71 -20.04
N GLN A 77 -2.36 7.91 -20.67
CA GLN A 77 -1.99 7.22 -21.90
C GLN A 77 -1.69 5.75 -21.65
N GLY A 78 -1.21 5.31 -20.48
CA GLY A 78 -1.07 3.89 -20.12
C GLY A 78 -2.42 3.19 -20.03
N ILE A 79 -3.45 3.88 -19.54
CA ILE A 79 -4.85 3.42 -19.58
C ILE A 79 -5.32 3.27 -21.03
N ILE A 80 -4.93 4.18 -21.92
CA ILE A 80 -5.32 4.18 -23.35
C ILE A 80 -4.48 3.18 -24.17
N ARG A 81 -3.16 3.13 -23.97
CA ARG A 81 -2.13 2.29 -24.63
C ARG A 81 -2.13 0.83 -24.20
N ARG A 82 -2.94 0.46 -23.21
CA ARG A 82 -3.44 -0.94 -23.11
C ARG A 82 -4.27 -1.37 -24.35
N SER A 83 -4.48 -0.46 -25.33
CA SER A 83 -4.90 -0.77 -26.70
C SER A 83 -3.81 -0.56 -27.79
N SER A 84 -2.60 -0.08 -27.46
CA SER A 84 -1.44 -0.02 -28.38
C SER A 84 -0.12 0.34 -27.67
N VAL A 85 0.87 -0.54 -27.80
CA VAL A 85 2.17 -0.61 -27.11
C VAL A 85 3.17 0.52 -27.47
N SER A 86 4.02 0.94 -26.49
CA SER A 86 5.51 1.09 -26.59
C SER A 86 6.15 2.17 -25.68
N GLN A 87 7.41 1.91 -25.29
CA GLN A 87 8.27 2.32 -24.14
C GLN A 87 8.90 3.75 -24.12
N LYS A 88 9.41 4.19 -22.93
CA LYS A 88 10.86 4.34 -22.55
C LYS A 88 11.10 5.16 -21.26
N SER A 89 12.16 4.79 -20.51
CA SER A 89 12.55 5.18 -19.12
C SER A 89 13.19 6.57 -18.92
N ARG A 90 13.13 7.15 -17.69
CA ARG A 90 14.23 7.97 -17.10
C ARG A 90 14.12 8.35 -15.58
N SER A 91 15.27 8.16 -14.88
CA SER A 91 15.92 8.80 -13.70
C SER A 91 15.18 9.34 -12.44
N GLN A 92 15.68 8.89 -11.28
CA GLN A 92 15.31 9.15 -9.87
C GLN A 92 15.71 10.53 -9.29
N PRO A 93 15.11 10.94 -8.15
CA PRO A 93 15.78 11.71 -7.12
C PRO A 93 15.76 11.02 -5.72
N SER A 94 16.78 11.33 -4.92
CA SER A 94 17.13 10.75 -3.61
C SER A 94 16.17 11.11 -2.46
N LEU A 95 15.72 10.12 -1.68
CA LEU A 95 15.08 10.31 -0.37
C LEU A 95 16.07 10.08 0.78
N GLY A 96 16.29 11.08 1.61
CA GLY A 96 17.05 10.97 2.86
C GLY A 96 16.14 10.68 4.06
N MET A 97 16.53 9.72 4.89
CA MET A 97 15.93 9.45 6.21
C MET A 97 17.03 9.18 7.24
N LYS A 98 16.89 9.71 8.47
CA LYS A 98 17.76 9.45 9.64
C LYS A 98 16.91 9.01 10.85
N THR A 99 17.54 8.35 11.83
CA THR A 99 16.96 7.29 12.70
C THR A 99 16.87 7.56 14.22
N THR A 100 16.12 6.68 14.93
CA THR A 100 16.21 6.16 16.35
C THR A 100 15.27 6.72 17.45
N PRO A 101 15.03 6.07 18.65
CA PRO A 101 15.11 4.64 19.06
C PRO A 101 13.96 4.04 19.97
N LYS A 102 13.76 2.70 19.82
CA LYS A 102 13.52 1.53 20.74
C LYS A 102 12.42 1.44 21.84
N SER A 103 11.56 0.41 21.70
CA SER A 103 11.32 -0.70 22.67
C SER A 103 10.99 -2.05 21.94
N ARG A 104 10.71 -3.17 22.65
CA ARG A 104 10.81 -4.64 22.31
C ARG A 104 10.45 -5.14 20.87
N PRO A 105 11.07 -6.24 20.35
CA PRO A 105 11.04 -6.55 18.92
C PRO A 105 9.87 -7.45 18.47
N SER A 106 8.98 -6.89 17.67
CA SER A 106 8.20 -7.59 16.63
C SER A 106 9.02 -7.65 15.32
N ILE A 107 8.74 -8.58 14.40
CA ILE A 107 9.37 -8.69 13.06
C ILE A 107 9.37 -7.33 12.31
N PHE A 108 8.36 -6.52 12.59
CA PHE A 108 8.15 -5.21 11.98
C PHE A 108 9.01 -4.08 12.61
N GLY A 109 9.62 -4.30 13.78
CA GLY A 109 10.49 -3.33 14.46
C GLY A 109 11.97 -3.37 14.04
N THR A 110 12.37 -4.37 13.25
CA THR A 110 13.77 -4.58 12.81
C THR A 110 14.11 -3.92 11.47
N LEU A 111 13.12 -3.71 10.58
CA LEU A 111 13.33 -3.09 9.25
C LEU A 111 13.40 -1.55 9.26
N THR A 112 12.96 -0.91 10.35
CA THR A 112 12.91 0.56 10.48
C THR A 112 14.20 1.19 11.01
N LYS A 113 15.23 0.40 11.34
CA LYS A 113 16.55 0.88 11.77
C LYS A 113 17.53 0.73 10.62
N GLU A 114 18.08 1.82 10.11
CA GLU A 114 19.35 1.76 9.38
C GLU A 114 20.42 1.18 10.33
N ARG A 115 21.02 0.05 9.93
CA ARG A 115 22.16 -0.52 10.63
C ARG A 115 23.38 0.35 10.31
N SER A 116 23.73 1.27 11.21
CA SER A 116 25.08 1.84 11.23
C SER A 116 26.07 0.75 11.68
N PRO A 117 27.27 0.66 11.09
CA PRO A 117 28.22 -0.40 11.38
C PRO A 117 28.75 -0.22 12.81
N LYS A 118 28.25 -1.04 13.74
CA LYS A 118 28.86 -1.17 15.07
C LYS A 118 29.73 -2.40 15.07
N ASN A 119 31.05 -2.16 15.07
CA ASN A 119 32.10 -3.11 15.35
C ASN A 119 31.73 -3.98 16.57
N LYS A 120 31.32 -5.23 16.31
CA LYS A 120 31.41 -6.31 17.29
C LYS A 120 32.38 -7.33 16.73
N ARG A 121 33.45 -7.53 17.48
CA ARG A 121 34.54 -8.47 17.20
C ARG A 121 33.98 -9.87 16.91
N ARG A 122 34.38 -10.37 15.73
CA ARG A 122 34.64 -11.76 15.35
C ARG A 122 34.01 -12.85 16.24
N LEU A 123 32.96 -13.47 15.72
CA LEU A 123 32.85 -14.92 15.66
C LEU A 123 32.68 -15.25 14.17
N SER A 124 33.65 -15.95 13.60
CA SER A 124 33.57 -16.51 12.26
C SER A 124 32.29 -17.34 12.17
N MET A 125 31.37 -16.99 11.26
CA MET A 125 30.31 -17.91 10.89
C MET A 125 30.96 -19.16 10.28
N PRO A 126 30.46 -20.37 10.57
CA PRO A 126 30.84 -21.52 9.77
C PRO A 126 30.37 -21.21 8.36
N GLN A 127 31.29 -21.05 7.43
CA GLN A 127 30.96 -21.25 6.02
C GLN A 127 30.42 -22.68 5.95
N THR A 128 29.15 -22.84 5.59
CA THR A 128 28.66 -24.11 5.05
C THR A 128 29.66 -24.53 3.99
N SER A 129 30.38 -25.60 4.28
CA SER A 129 31.52 -25.99 3.45
C SER A 129 31.00 -26.20 2.03
N ALA A 130 31.67 -25.60 1.03
CA ALA A 130 31.31 -25.77 -0.39
C ALA A 130 31.24 -27.26 -0.80
N ARG A 131 31.82 -28.16 0.01
CA ARG A 131 31.75 -29.62 -0.13
C ARG A 131 30.37 -30.23 0.18
N ASP A 132 29.63 -29.68 1.14
CA ASP A 132 28.25 -30.14 1.40
C ASP A 132 27.31 -29.64 0.28
N LEU A 133 27.55 -28.43 -0.26
CA LEU A 133 26.81 -27.84 -1.39
C LEU A 133 26.97 -28.63 -2.70
N THR A 134 28.19 -29.05 -3.04
CA THR A 134 28.44 -29.86 -4.27
C THR A 134 27.87 -31.27 -4.18
N THR A 135 27.80 -31.84 -2.97
CA THR A 135 27.25 -33.19 -2.75
C THR A 135 25.74 -33.23 -2.95
N VAL A 136 25.02 -32.18 -2.51
CA VAL A 136 23.58 -32.01 -2.71
C VAL A 136 23.25 -31.88 -4.20
N ILE A 137 24.01 -31.07 -4.96
CA ILE A 137 23.81 -30.85 -6.40
C ILE A 137 24.06 -32.13 -7.23
N ARG A 138 25.13 -32.89 -6.92
CA ARG A 138 25.45 -34.15 -7.63
C ARG A 138 24.40 -35.25 -7.43
N LEU A 139 23.76 -35.31 -6.26
CA LEU A 139 22.73 -36.32 -5.97
C LEU A 139 21.38 -36.01 -6.65
N SER A 140 21.09 -34.74 -6.94
CA SER A 140 19.92 -34.34 -7.74
C SER A 140 20.07 -34.61 -9.25
N ALA A 141 21.30 -34.80 -9.75
CA ALA A 141 21.57 -35.04 -11.18
C ALA A 141 21.57 -36.52 -11.60
N GLY A 142 21.44 -37.48 -10.66
CA GLY A 142 21.25 -38.89 -10.98
C GLY A 142 22.45 -39.61 -11.62
N GLU A 143 23.68 -39.13 -11.42
CA GLU A 143 24.87 -39.78 -11.98
C GLU A 143 25.45 -40.83 -11.02
N SER A 144 25.39 -42.09 -11.45
CA SER A 144 26.04 -43.24 -10.82
C SER A 144 27.50 -43.36 -11.25
N ASN A 145 28.38 -43.53 -10.27
CA ASN A 145 29.85 -43.66 -10.36
C ASN A 145 30.38 -44.58 -11.49
N GLY A 146 31.42 -44.11 -12.19
CA GLY A 146 32.36 -44.96 -12.93
C GLY A 146 33.54 -44.20 -13.56
N GLY A 147 34.77 -44.50 -13.13
CA GLY A 147 35.99 -44.29 -13.93
C GLY A 147 36.96 -43.20 -13.45
N VAL A 148 38.24 -43.55 -13.38
CA VAL A 148 39.40 -42.78 -12.90
C VAL A 148 40.11 -42.04 -14.06
N SER A 149 40.84 -40.96 -13.73
CA SER A 149 41.82 -40.14 -14.52
C SER A 149 41.19 -39.05 -15.41
N THR A 150 41.65 -37.79 -15.50
CA THR A 150 42.99 -37.19 -15.30
C THR A 150 42.83 -35.66 -15.14
N GLU A 151 43.72 -35.03 -14.40
CA GLU A 151 43.79 -33.58 -14.12
C GLU A 151 43.87 -32.71 -15.39
N THR A 152 43.07 -31.64 -15.45
CA THR A 152 43.46 -30.24 -15.82
C THR A 152 42.19 -29.42 -16.12
N GLY A 153 41.95 -28.35 -15.36
CA GLY A 153 40.92 -27.33 -15.66
C GLY A 153 40.02 -26.95 -14.48
N GLU A 154 40.60 -26.58 -13.33
CA GLU A 154 39.85 -25.92 -12.26
C GLU A 154 39.79 -24.40 -12.52
N ASN A 155 38.60 -23.81 -12.35
CA ASN A 155 38.28 -22.39 -12.10
C ASN A 155 37.50 -21.57 -13.16
N GLU A 156 36.43 -22.09 -13.78
CA GLU A 156 35.45 -21.19 -14.44
C GLU A 156 33.94 -21.47 -14.19
N LEU A 157 33.55 -22.50 -13.42
CA LEU A 157 32.13 -22.90 -13.33
C LEU A 157 31.38 -22.59 -12.01
N ASP A 158 32.00 -21.98 -11.00
CA ASP A 158 31.40 -21.90 -9.64
C ASP A 158 30.96 -20.48 -9.19
N ALA A 159 31.08 -19.48 -10.06
CA ALA A 159 30.73 -18.09 -9.73
C ALA A 159 29.25 -17.72 -10.00
N SER A 160 28.47 -18.60 -10.64
CA SER A 160 27.11 -18.33 -11.11
C SER A 160 26.01 -18.55 -10.05
N GLU A 161 26.34 -19.16 -8.90
CA GLU A 161 25.34 -19.58 -7.89
C GLU A 161 25.43 -18.79 -6.57
N ALA A 162 26.29 -17.77 -6.47
CA ALA A 162 26.52 -17.09 -5.20
C ALA A 162 25.50 -15.96 -4.91
N LEU A 163 25.04 -15.91 -3.67
CA LEU A 163 24.43 -14.71 -3.07
C LEU A 163 25.49 -13.60 -3.01
N ILE A 164 25.12 -12.41 -3.49
CA ILE A 164 26.00 -11.25 -3.56
C ILE A 164 25.68 -10.31 -2.40
N TYR A 165 26.68 -10.12 -1.53
CA TYR A 165 26.61 -9.20 -0.41
C TYR A 165 27.46 -7.95 -0.65
N GLN A 166 26.96 -6.78 -0.26
CA GLN A 166 27.69 -5.53 -0.22
C GLN A 166 27.54 -4.90 1.16
N ASP A 167 28.65 -4.58 1.81
CA ASP A 167 28.68 -4.05 3.19
C ASP A 167 27.89 -4.92 4.20
N GLY A 168 27.89 -6.23 3.99
CA GLY A 168 27.16 -7.20 4.81
C GLY A 168 25.64 -7.28 4.52
N ASN A 169 25.15 -6.57 3.51
CA ASN A 169 23.74 -6.62 3.10
C ASN A 169 23.60 -7.44 1.81
N LEU A 170 22.58 -8.31 1.76
CA LEU A 170 22.25 -9.06 0.56
C LEU A 170 21.71 -8.12 -0.52
N VAL A 171 22.41 -7.99 -1.64
CA VAL A 171 22.08 -7.08 -2.76
C VAL A 171 21.44 -7.82 -3.92
N SER A 172 21.94 -9.01 -4.25
CA SER A 172 21.42 -9.83 -5.36
C SER A 172 21.80 -11.30 -5.26
N GLY A 173 21.20 -12.14 -6.10
CA GLY A 173 21.51 -13.57 -6.21
C GLY A 173 20.67 -14.24 -7.28
N SER A 174 21.03 -15.45 -7.69
CA SER A 174 20.14 -16.28 -8.51
C SER A 174 18.87 -16.62 -7.71
N LEU A 175 17.76 -16.90 -8.41
CA LEU A 175 16.51 -17.30 -7.74
C LEU A 175 16.71 -18.58 -6.91
N GLU A 176 17.54 -19.50 -7.42
CA GLU A 176 17.90 -20.73 -6.74
C GLU A 176 18.67 -20.46 -5.44
N ALA A 177 19.73 -19.64 -5.49
CA ALA A 177 20.52 -19.30 -4.30
C ALA A 177 19.68 -18.58 -3.24
N LEU A 178 18.77 -17.69 -3.66
CA LEU A 178 17.82 -17.02 -2.76
C LEU A 178 16.81 -18.01 -2.16
N THR A 179 16.33 -18.96 -2.94
CA THR A 179 15.43 -20.02 -2.46
C THR A 179 16.16 -20.91 -1.46
N GLN A 180 17.39 -21.31 -1.73
CA GLN A 180 18.24 -22.06 -0.79
C GLN A 180 18.50 -21.27 0.49
N HIS A 181 18.70 -19.94 0.42
CA HIS A 181 18.86 -19.08 1.59
C HIS A 181 17.61 -19.04 2.49
N LEU A 182 16.42 -19.30 1.94
CA LEU A 182 15.16 -19.44 2.69
C LEU A 182 15.06 -20.79 3.41
N VAL A 183 15.74 -21.85 2.92
CA VAL A 183 15.64 -23.19 3.48
C VAL A 183 16.47 -23.28 4.77
N PRO A 184 15.86 -23.58 5.94
CA PRO A 184 16.60 -23.73 7.18
C PRO A 184 17.41 -25.03 7.19
N THR A 185 18.49 -25.05 7.97
CA THR A 185 19.32 -26.24 8.24
C THR A 185 19.38 -26.51 9.75
N PRO A 186 20.01 -27.61 10.23
CA PRO A 186 20.18 -27.83 11.68
C PRO A 186 20.89 -26.69 12.42
N ASP A 187 21.75 -25.94 11.74
CA ASP A 187 22.63 -24.91 12.33
C ASP A 187 22.39 -23.51 11.75
N TYR A 188 21.43 -23.37 10.82
CA TYR A 188 21.07 -22.11 10.18
C TYR A 188 19.55 -21.91 10.16
N TYR A 189 19.12 -20.69 10.49
CA TYR A 189 17.75 -20.22 10.29
C TYR A 189 17.81 -18.83 9.64
N PRO A 190 17.03 -18.58 8.56
CA PRO A 190 17.07 -17.30 7.88
C PRO A 190 16.60 -16.15 8.77
N GLU A 191 17.19 -14.95 8.57
CA GLU A 191 16.73 -13.77 9.29
C GLU A 191 15.24 -13.51 8.97
N ARG A 192 14.42 -13.22 9.98
CA ARG A 192 12.98 -12.95 9.79
C ARG A 192 12.70 -11.84 8.78
N THR A 193 13.56 -10.82 8.75
CA THR A 193 13.47 -9.74 7.78
C THR A 193 13.69 -10.25 6.35
N TYR A 194 14.60 -11.20 6.15
CA TYR A 194 14.80 -11.87 4.86
C TYR A 194 13.60 -12.72 4.49
N ILE A 195 13.07 -13.54 5.41
CA ILE A 195 11.89 -14.37 5.20
C ILE A 195 10.73 -13.48 4.70
N PHE A 196 10.45 -12.39 5.42
CA PHE A 196 9.40 -11.46 5.02
C PHE A 196 9.65 -10.84 3.64
N ALA A 197 10.85 -10.29 3.39
CA ALA A 197 11.16 -9.62 2.13
C ALA A 197 11.14 -10.58 0.93
N PHE A 198 11.73 -11.76 1.07
CA PHE A 198 11.78 -12.76 0.02
C PHE A 198 10.40 -13.35 -0.23
N LEU A 199 9.66 -13.77 0.79
CA LEU A 199 8.30 -14.28 0.59
C LEU A 199 7.38 -13.23 -0.01
N LEU A 200 7.48 -11.96 0.40
CA LEU A 200 6.70 -10.86 -0.17
C LEU A 200 6.95 -10.71 -1.67
N SER A 201 8.22 -10.58 -2.05
CA SER A 201 8.65 -10.21 -3.41
C SER A 201 8.86 -11.39 -4.35
N SER A 202 8.97 -12.63 -3.86
CA SER A 202 9.12 -13.84 -4.69
C SER A 202 7.95 -14.03 -5.64
N ARG A 203 6.76 -13.52 -5.30
CA ARG A 203 5.55 -13.50 -6.15
C ARG A 203 5.74 -12.81 -7.50
N LEU A 204 6.81 -12.02 -7.67
CA LEU A 204 7.19 -11.42 -8.94
C LEU A 204 7.97 -12.38 -9.86
N PHE A 205 8.36 -13.57 -9.38
CA PHE A 205 9.24 -14.52 -10.10
C PHE A 205 8.80 -15.98 -10.04
N ILE A 206 8.13 -16.38 -8.96
CA ILE A 206 7.74 -17.76 -8.69
C ILE A 206 6.40 -17.78 -7.96
N LYS A 207 5.52 -18.72 -8.31
CA LYS A 207 4.24 -18.84 -7.60
C LYS A 207 4.47 -19.34 -6.18
N PRO A 208 3.65 -18.92 -5.20
CA PRO A 208 3.81 -19.39 -3.82
C PRO A 208 3.85 -20.91 -3.67
N HIS A 209 3.01 -21.65 -4.41
CA HIS A 209 2.99 -23.11 -4.35
C HIS A 209 4.22 -23.77 -4.95
N GLU A 210 4.74 -23.25 -6.06
CA GLU A 210 6.00 -23.71 -6.67
C GLU A 210 7.18 -23.43 -5.73
N LEU A 211 7.20 -22.26 -5.08
CA LEU A 211 8.22 -21.93 -4.09
C LEU A 211 8.15 -22.85 -2.86
N LEU A 212 6.96 -23.09 -2.32
CA LEU A 212 6.79 -23.97 -1.17
C LEU A 212 7.13 -25.42 -1.52
N GLU A 213 6.83 -25.87 -2.74
CA GLU A 213 7.24 -27.18 -3.25
C GLU A 213 8.76 -27.34 -3.24
N GLU A 214 9.50 -26.36 -3.78
CA GLU A 214 10.97 -26.40 -3.82
C GLU A 214 11.56 -26.35 -2.41
N VAL A 215 11.05 -25.48 -1.53
CA VAL A 215 11.45 -25.45 -0.12
C VAL A 215 11.20 -26.80 0.56
N CYS A 216 10.04 -27.43 0.34
CA CYS A 216 9.73 -28.73 0.91
C CYS A 216 10.65 -29.84 0.37
N LYS A 217 10.99 -29.80 -0.92
CA LYS A 217 11.94 -30.73 -1.54
C LYS A 217 13.32 -30.63 -0.90
N GLN A 218 13.85 -29.42 -0.72
CA GLN A 218 15.13 -29.18 -0.08
C GLN A 218 15.13 -29.58 1.40
N CYS A 219 14.07 -29.25 2.14
CA CYS A 219 13.90 -29.71 3.53
C CYS A 219 13.92 -31.24 3.64
N ARG A 220 13.22 -31.95 2.75
CA ARG A 220 13.19 -33.43 2.75
C ARG A 220 14.58 -34.03 2.48
N LEU A 221 15.35 -33.42 1.58
CA LEU A 221 16.72 -33.86 1.30
C LEU A 221 17.61 -33.68 2.54
N GLN A 222 17.52 -32.54 3.23
CA GLN A 222 18.28 -32.30 4.46
C GLN A 222 17.87 -33.24 5.60
N MET A 223 16.58 -33.54 5.74
CA MET A 223 16.08 -34.51 6.71
C MET A 223 16.73 -35.88 6.47
N LYS A 224 16.74 -36.35 5.21
CA LYS A 224 17.36 -37.62 4.83
C LYS A 224 18.87 -37.64 5.11
N LEU A 225 19.60 -36.58 4.77
CA LEU A 225 21.03 -36.49 5.05
C LEU A 225 21.35 -36.52 6.54
N THR A 226 20.48 -35.96 7.37
CA THR A 226 20.67 -35.97 8.84
C THR A 226 20.35 -37.34 9.43
N GLU A 227 19.33 -38.02 8.89
CA GLU A 227 18.96 -39.41 9.21
C GLU A 227 20.10 -40.38 8.86
N ASP A 228 20.69 -40.23 7.67
CA ASP A 228 21.84 -41.04 7.23
C ASP A 228 23.07 -40.85 8.15
N ARG A 229 23.23 -39.65 8.74
CA ARG A 229 24.28 -39.33 9.72
C ARG A 229 23.94 -39.78 11.16
N GLN A 230 22.72 -40.27 11.41
CA GLN A 230 22.21 -40.68 12.72
C GLN A 230 22.29 -39.60 13.82
N ASP A 231 22.24 -38.31 13.45
CA ASP A 231 22.28 -37.18 14.39
C ASP A 231 20.86 -36.74 14.79
N LYS A 232 20.28 -37.45 15.76
CA LYS A 232 18.94 -37.16 16.30
C LYS A 232 18.80 -35.73 16.84
N ALA A 233 19.89 -35.12 17.32
CA ALA A 233 19.85 -33.76 17.85
C ALA A 233 19.73 -32.74 16.70
N ALA A 234 20.48 -32.94 15.61
CA ALA A 234 20.37 -32.13 14.41
C ALA A 234 19.01 -32.30 13.72
N GLU A 235 18.46 -33.51 13.65
CA GLU A 235 17.11 -33.78 13.13
C GLU A 235 16.03 -33.00 13.89
N GLY A 236 16.11 -33.03 15.23
CA GLY A 236 15.19 -32.30 16.10
C GLY A 236 15.26 -30.78 15.92
N ARG A 237 16.47 -30.22 15.73
CA ARG A 237 16.67 -28.79 15.44
C ARG A 237 16.11 -28.41 14.07
N LEU A 238 16.45 -29.19 13.03
CA LEU A 238 15.95 -28.98 11.67
C LEU A 238 14.41 -29.00 11.62
N GLY A 239 13.78 -30.01 12.22
CA GLY A 239 12.32 -30.09 12.28
C GLY A 239 11.69 -28.87 12.98
N SER A 240 12.34 -28.35 14.02
CA SER A 240 11.91 -27.13 14.72
C SER A 240 12.02 -25.88 13.85
N HIS A 241 13.12 -25.74 13.10
CA HIS A 241 13.32 -24.64 12.17
C HIS A 241 12.34 -24.67 11.00
N ILE A 242 12.05 -25.85 10.43
CA ILE A 242 11.04 -25.99 9.36
C ILE A 242 9.66 -25.56 9.86
N VAL A 243 9.25 -26.05 11.03
CA VAL A 243 7.97 -25.67 11.63
C VAL A 243 7.90 -24.17 11.92
N GLN A 244 9.02 -23.55 12.35
CA GLN A 244 9.10 -22.11 12.55
C GLN A 244 8.92 -21.33 11.23
N LEU A 245 9.61 -21.71 10.15
CA LEU A 245 9.46 -21.05 8.85
C LEU A 245 8.02 -21.14 8.34
N ILE A 246 7.41 -22.32 8.45
CA ILE A 246 6.02 -22.55 8.05
C ILE A 246 5.04 -21.74 8.91
N SER A 247 5.30 -21.62 10.21
CA SER A 247 4.52 -20.76 11.10
C SER A 247 4.59 -19.30 10.64
N GLU A 248 5.78 -18.79 10.31
CA GLU A 248 5.97 -17.41 9.85
C GLU A 248 5.26 -17.16 8.50
N TRP A 249 5.32 -18.12 7.56
CA TRP A 249 4.62 -18.02 6.27
C TRP A 249 3.08 -18.03 6.45
N THR A 250 2.54 -19.00 7.19
CA THR A 250 1.09 -19.12 7.44
C THR A 250 0.53 -17.96 8.25
N GLU A 251 1.34 -17.33 9.11
CA GLU A 251 0.93 -16.17 9.88
C GLU A 251 0.87 -14.91 9.02
N VAL A 252 1.88 -14.65 8.20
CA VAL A 252 2.02 -13.40 7.43
C VAL A 252 1.23 -13.44 6.13
N PHE A 253 1.27 -14.55 5.39
CA PHE A 253 0.67 -14.70 4.05
C PHE A 253 -0.38 -15.80 4.05
N ALA A 254 -1.35 -15.72 4.97
CA ALA A 254 -2.38 -16.73 5.14
C ALA A 254 -3.19 -16.99 3.84
N TYR A 255 -3.38 -15.97 3.00
CA TYR A 255 -4.09 -16.06 1.73
C TYR A 255 -3.47 -17.07 0.76
N ASP A 256 -2.15 -17.27 0.76
CA ASP A 256 -1.50 -18.25 -0.12
C ASP A 256 -2.09 -19.66 0.12
N PHE A 257 -2.49 -19.98 1.35
CA PHE A 257 -3.02 -21.28 1.75
C PHE A 257 -4.51 -21.47 1.46
N ARG A 258 -5.15 -20.54 0.74
CA ARG A 258 -6.41 -20.83 0.04
C ARG A 258 -6.19 -21.72 -1.19
N ASP A 259 -4.98 -21.76 -1.74
CA ASP A 259 -4.60 -22.70 -2.79
C ASP A 259 -4.46 -24.11 -2.20
N GLU A 260 -5.15 -25.09 -2.78
CA GLU A 260 -5.12 -26.48 -2.33
C GLU A 260 -3.71 -27.09 -2.43
N ARG A 261 -2.90 -26.67 -3.40
CA ARG A 261 -1.50 -27.10 -3.56
C ARG A 261 -0.65 -26.63 -2.38
N MET A 262 -0.78 -25.36 -2.00
CA MET A 262 -0.13 -24.82 -0.80
C MET A 262 -0.50 -25.62 0.45
N LEU A 263 -1.80 -25.89 0.63
CA LEU A 263 -2.30 -26.64 1.78
C LEU A 263 -1.80 -28.10 1.78
N LYS A 264 -1.66 -28.72 0.61
CA LYS A 264 -1.09 -30.06 0.45
C LYS A 264 0.38 -30.09 0.88
N HIS A 265 1.20 -29.17 0.39
CA HIS A 265 2.62 -29.08 0.78
C HIS A 265 2.78 -28.81 2.29
N LEU A 266 1.95 -27.91 2.85
CA LEU A 266 1.90 -27.64 4.29
C LEU A 266 1.65 -28.92 5.10
N LYS A 267 0.63 -29.70 4.73
CA LYS A 267 0.27 -30.94 5.43
C LYS A 267 1.39 -31.99 5.35
N ASP A 268 1.96 -32.21 4.17
CA ASP A 268 3.04 -33.19 3.98
C ASP A 268 4.27 -32.87 4.84
N ILE A 269 4.77 -31.63 4.77
CA ILE A 269 6.00 -31.28 5.48
C ILE A 269 5.81 -31.23 7.00
N THR A 270 4.66 -30.75 7.47
CA THR A 270 4.36 -30.68 8.91
C THR A 270 4.08 -32.05 9.53
N GLN A 271 3.47 -32.98 8.78
CA GLN A 271 3.31 -34.36 9.21
C GLN A 271 4.68 -35.04 9.37
N ARG A 272 5.59 -34.86 8.41
CA ARG A 272 6.96 -35.38 8.52
C ARG A 272 7.71 -34.81 9.73
N CYS A 273 7.65 -33.49 9.94
CA CYS A 273 8.28 -32.87 11.11
C CYS A 273 7.72 -33.39 12.45
N SER A 274 6.42 -33.69 12.48
CA SER A 274 5.74 -34.26 13.65
C SER A 274 6.16 -35.70 13.96
N ILE A 275 6.53 -36.46 12.94
CA ILE A 275 7.05 -37.83 13.07
C ILE A 275 8.48 -37.80 13.62
N ILE A 276 9.33 -36.91 13.09
CA ILE A 276 10.72 -36.76 13.54
C ILE A 276 10.81 -36.25 14.97
N ASN A 277 9.98 -35.25 15.31
CA ASN A 277 10.00 -34.63 16.62
C ASN A 277 8.59 -34.52 17.17
N GLU A 278 8.23 -35.43 18.07
CA GLU A 278 6.91 -35.47 18.70
C GLU A 278 6.54 -34.17 19.42
N ASN A 279 7.53 -33.40 19.88
CA ASN A 279 7.31 -32.10 20.54
C ASN A 279 6.69 -31.08 19.59
N GLN A 280 6.89 -31.23 18.27
CA GLN A 280 6.33 -30.34 17.25
C GLN A 280 4.85 -30.59 16.95
N ARG A 281 4.29 -31.75 17.34
CA ARG A 281 2.87 -32.08 17.08
C ARG A 281 1.92 -31.00 17.62
N LYS A 282 2.20 -30.48 18.82
CA LYS A 282 1.39 -29.41 19.43
C LYS A 282 1.48 -28.11 18.63
N THR A 283 2.69 -27.71 18.25
CA THR A 283 2.94 -26.50 17.44
C THR A 283 2.27 -26.59 16.08
N VAL A 284 2.41 -27.73 15.38
CA VAL A 284 1.75 -27.98 14.09
C VAL A 284 0.22 -27.89 14.21
N GLY A 285 -0.36 -28.48 15.25
CA GLY A 285 -1.79 -28.36 15.52
C GLY A 285 -2.24 -26.91 15.73
N GLN A 286 -1.45 -26.10 16.44
CA GLN A 286 -1.71 -24.68 16.65
C GLN A 286 -1.60 -23.86 15.37
N ILE A 287 -0.61 -24.14 14.51
CA ILE A 287 -0.44 -23.50 13.20
C ILE A 287 -1.68 -23.75 12.34
N MET A 288 -2.09 -25.02 12.20
CA MET A 288 -3.26 -25.40 11.40
C MET A 288 -4.54 -24.75 11.93
N GLN A 289 -4.75 -24.77 13.24
CA GLN A 289 -5.93 -24.14 13.86
C GLN A 289 -5.95 -22.63 13.64
N THR A 290 -4.80 -21.97 13.77
CA THR A 290 -4.67 -20.52 13.59
C THR A 290 -4.90 -20.12 12.13
N LEU A 291 -4.35 -20.88 11.19
CA LEU A 291 -4.56 -20.68 9.76
C LEU A 291 -6.04 -20.80 9.39
N VAL A 292 -6.71 -21.89 9.79
CA VAL A 292 -8.15 -22.08 9.54
C VAL A 292 -8.98 -20.95 10.14
N ARG A 293 -8.65 -20.49 11.35
CA ARG A 293 -9.32 -19.36 11.99
C ARG A 293 -9.16 -18.08 11.16
N LYS A 294 -7.95 -17.75 10.73
CA LYS A 294 -7.67 -16.57 9.89
C LYS A 294 -8.44 -16.63 8.58
N LEU A 295 -8.36 -17.75 7.86
CA LEU A 295 -9.08 -17.95 6.59
C LEU A 295 -10.60 -17.81 6.77
N SER A 296 -11.17 -18.37 7.84
CA SER A 296 -12.60 -18.22 8.14
C SER A 296 -13.01 -16.77 8.44
N VAL A 297 -12.17 -15.99 9.12
CA VAL A 297 -12.42 -14.56 9.35
C VAL A 297 -12.43 -13.80 8.03
N LEU A 298 -11.47 -14.08 7.15
CA LEU A 298 -11.38 -13.47 5.81
C LEU A 298 -12.61 -13.80 4.95
N ASP A 299 -13.03 -15.07 4.91
CA ASP A 299 -14.23 -15.48 4.16
C ASP A 299 -15.51 -14.78 4.66
N LYS A 300 -15.65 -14.65 5.98
CA LYS A 300 -16.79 -13.93 6.59
C LYS A 300 -16.78 -12.46 6.20
N TYR A 301 -15.62 -11.82 6.23
CA TYR A 301 -15.47 -10.42 5.87
C TYR A 301 -15.81 -10.17 4.39
N GLU A 302 -15.30 -11.00 3.47
CA GLU A 302 -15.63 -10.93 2.04
C GLU A 302 -17.14 -11.10 1.78
N HIS A 303 -17.80 -12.00 2.52
CA HIS A 303 -19.25 -12.16 2.46
C HIS A 303 -20.01 -10.93 2.96
N VAL A 304 -19.54 -10.31 4.06
CA VAL A 304 -20.12 -9.06 4.58
C VAL A 304 -19.99 -7.93 3.57
N LEU A 305 -18.82 -7.76 2.94
CA LEU A 305 -18.63 -6.76 1.89
C LEU A 305 -19.60 -6.96 0.71
N THR A 306 -19.74 -8.20 0.25
CA THR A 306 -20.68 -8.55 -0.83
C THR A 306 -22.11 -8.16 -0.48
N LYS A 307 -22.54 -8.44 0.75
CA LYS A 307 -23.87 -8.08 1.26
C LYS A 307 -24.08 -6.57 1.36
N ILE A 308 -23.07 -5.82 1.81
CA ILE A 308 -23.12 -4.35 1.85
C ILE A 308 -23.29 -3.80 0.43
N ASN A 309 -22.51 -4.30 -0.54
CA ASN A 309 -22.59 -3.86 -1.94
C ASN A 309 -23.94 -4.17 -2.59
N ALA A 310 -24.54 -5.32 -2.29
CA ALA A 310 -25.90 -5.65 -2.71
C ALA A 310 -26.93 -4.65 -2.14
N ASN A 311 -26.87 -4.37 -0.84
CA ASN A 311 -27.76 -3.40 -0.18
C ASN A 311 -27.61 -1.97 -0.74
N LEU A 312 -26.37 -1.55 -1.02
CA LEU A 312 -26.10 -0.27 -1.70
C LEU A 312 -26.78 -0.19 -3.07
N THR A 313 -26.70 -1.27 -3.85
CA THR A 313 -27.33 -1.35 -5.18
C THR A 313 -28.85 -1.23 -5.08
N ASP A 314 -29.46 -1.91 -4.12
CA ASP A 314 -30.91 -1.83 -3.90
C ASP A 314 -31.35 -0.44 -3.41
N ARG A 315 -30.61 0.18 -2.50
CA ARG A 315 -30.92 1.56 -2.05
C ARG A 315 -30.76 2.59 -3.15
N LEU A 316 -29.78 2.42 -4.05
CA LEU A 316 -29.63 3.27 -5.23
C LEU A 316 -30.83 3.13 -6.19
N ARG A 317 -31.37 1.92 -6.35
CA ARG A 317 -32.61 1.70 -7.12
C ARG A 317 -33.79 2.44 -6.50
N VAL A 318 -33.96 2.33 -5.17
CA VAL A 318 -35.03 3.05 -4.45
C VAL A 318 -34.85 4.56 -4.54
N LEU A 319 -33.62 5.08 -4.50
CA LEU A 319 -33.35 6.51 -4.63
C LEU A 319 -33.82 7.05 -5.99
N LYS A 320 -33.59 6.28 -7.06
CA LYS A 320 -34.02 6.62 -8.42
C LYS A 320 -35.54 6.60 -8.59
N THR A 321 -36.24 5.67 -7.92
CA THR A 321 -37.70 5.52 -8.06
C THR A 321 -38.50 6.37 -7.08
N ASN A 322 -37.95 6.67 -5.90
CA ASN A 322 -38.58 7.52 -4.89
C ASN A 322 -37.53 8.30 -4.07
N PRO A 323 -37.08 9.47 -4.58
CA PRO A 323 -36.07 10.29 -3.93
C PRO A 323 -36.44 10.74 -2.50
N HIS A 324 -37.74 10.91 -2.22
CA HIS A 324 -38.25 11.36 -0.93
C HIS A 324 -38.25 10.27 0.16
N ALA A 325 -38.20 8.98 -0.22
CA ALA A 325 -38.24 7.87 0.73
C ALA A 325 -36.93 7.66 1.52
N ILE A 326 -35.80 8.23 1.06
CA ILE A 326 -34.47 7.98 1.64
C ILE A 326 -33.91 9.20 2.40
N GLN A 327 -34.74 10.22 2.63
CA GLN A 327 -34.30 11.49 3.20
C GLN A 327 -34.07 11.43 4.73
N LYS A 328 -33.11 10.62 5.16
CA LYS A 328 -32.47 10.77 6.48
C LYS A 328 -31.20 11.56 6.27
N ASP A 329 -31.24 12.83 6.62
CA ASP A 329 -30.06 13.71 6.62
C ASP A 329 -29.03 13.23 7.66
N ILE A 330 -27.75 13.25 7.28
CA ILE A 330 -26.62 12.81 8.11
C ILE A 330 -26.59 13.49 9.48
N LEU A 331 -26.98 14.77 9.58
CA LEU A 331 -27.02 15.50 10.85
C LEU A 331 -28.09 14.97 11.81
N ASN A 332 -29.14 14.31 11.31
CA ASN A 332 -30.12 13.62 12.16
C ASN A 332 -29.63 12.25 12.64
N VAL A 333 -28.68 11.65 11.92
CA VAL A 333 -28.07 10.37 12.29
C VAL A 333 -26.98 10.58 13.32
N CYS A 334 -26.13 11.58 13.10
CA CYS A 334 -25.07 12.00 14.01
C CYS A 334 -24.72 13.46 13.74
N ASN A 335 -24.86 14.31 14.77
CA ASN A 335 -24.49 15.72 14.73
C ASN A 335 -23.20 16.01 15.50
N ASP A 336 -22.51 14.99 16.02
CA ASP A 336 -21.24 15.10 16.71
C ASP A 336 -20.09 14.72 15.77
N PRO A 337 -19.24 15.69 15.37
CA PRO A 337 -18.11 15.43 14.49
C PRO A 337 -17.10 14.42 15.05
N VAL A 338 -16.92 14.39 16.37
CA VAL A 338 -15.98 13.49 17.05
C VAL A 338 -16.48 12.06 16.91
N VAL A 339 -17.75 11.81 17.22
CA VAL A 339 -18.36 10.48 17.06
C VAL A 339 -18.29 10.02 15.60
N MET A 340 -18.59 10.91 14.66
CA MET A 340 -18.50 10.59 13.23
C MET A 340 -17.09 10.18 12.80
N ALA A 341 -16.06 10.95 13.19
CA ALA A 341 -14.66 10.63 12.89
C ALA A 341 -14.21 9.31 13.52
N GLN A 342 -14.68 9.00 14.73
CA GLN A 342 -14.43 7.70 15.38
C GLN A 342 -15.08 6.54 14.61
N GLN A 343 -16.31 6.71 14.10
CA GLN A 343 -16.98 5.68 13.31
C GLN A 343 -16.33 5.48 11.94
N LEU A 344 -15.89 6.56 11.27
CA LEU A 344 -15.06 6.45 10.07
C LEU A 344 -13.78 5.67 10.37
N THR A 345 -13.09 6.00 11.48
CA THR A 345 -11.88 5.30 11.91
C THR A 345 -12.12 3.80 12.15
N HIS A 346 -13.26 3.42 12.73
CA HIS A 346 -13.64 2.00 12.83
C HIS A 346 -13.70 1.30 11.47
N ILE A 347 -14.35 1.93 10.49
CA ILE A 347 -14.49 1.37 9.14
C ILE A 347 -13.11 1.24 8.48
N GLU A 348 -12.29 2.29 8.56
CA GLU A 348 -10.95 2.30 7.96
C GLU A 348 -10.07 1.20 8.57
N MET A 349 -10.01 1.07 9.90
CA MET A 349 -9.19 0.07 10.58
C MET A 349 -9.66 -1.36 10.32
N GLU A 350 -10.99 -1.59 10.30
CA GLU A 350 -11.55 -2.89 9.94
C GLU A 350 -11.19 -3.27 8.50
N ARG A 351 -11.28 -2.34 7.54
CA ARG A 351 -10.92 -2.64 6.15
C ARG A 351 -9.41 -2.89 6.01
N ILE A 352 -8.58 -2.06 6.63
CA ILE A 352 -7.11 -2.21 6.62
C ILE A 352 -6.69 -3.56 7.18
N SER A 353 -7.28 -4.04 8.28
CA SER A 353 -6.86 -5.29 8.92
C SER A 353 -7.04 -6.54 8.06
N HIS A 354 -7.80 -6.45 6.96
CA HIS A 354 -8.03 -7.55 6.04
C HIS A 354 -7.18 -7.47 4.76
N ILE A 355 -6.39 -6.41 4.56
CA ILE A 355 -5.50 -6.29 3.40
C ILE A 355 -4.23 -7.12 3.62
N GLY A 356 -3.99 -8.13 2.80
CA GLY A 356 -2.76 -8.90 2.85
C GLY A 356 -1.53 -8.10 2.38
N PRO A 357 -0.32 -8.30 2.96
CA PRO A 357 0.93 -7.72 2.44
C PRO A 357 1.18 -8.03 0.97
N GLU A 358 0.79 -9.23 0.55
CA GLU A 358 0.88 -9.73 -0.83
C GLU A 358 0.00 -8.95 -1.81
N GLU A 359 -1.10 -8.33 -1.37
CA GLU A 359 -2.01 -7.58 -2.24
C GLU A 359 -1.30 -6.38 -2.88
N PHE A 360 -0.37 -5.75 -2.14
CA PHE A 360 0.44 -4.67 -2.69
C PHE A 360 1.29 -5.16 -3.86
N VAL A 361 2.03 -6.26 -3.68
CA VAL A 361 2.91 -6.79 -4.74
C VAL A 361 2.12 -7.31 -5.93
N GLN A 362 1.00 -8.00 -5.67
CA GLN A 362 0.10 -8.49 -6.72
C GLN A 362 -0.49 -7.36 -7.57
N SER A 363 -0.76 -6.19 -6.96
CA SER A 363 -1.25 -5.02 -7.68
C SER A 363 -0.25 -4.40 -8.66
N PHE A 364 1.05 -4.72 -8.52
CA PHE A 364 2.13 -4.25 -9.40
C PHE A 364 2.55 -5.26 -10.47
N VAL A 365 1.97 -6.46 -10.48
CA VAL A 365 2.28 -7.44 -11.53
C VAL A 365 1.67 -6.92 -12.82
N SER A 366 2.47 -6.16 -13.57
CA SER A 366 2.14 -5.66 -14.89
C SER A 366 1.67 -6.83 -15.75
N LYS A 367 0.53 -6.66 -16.42
CA LYS A 367 0.08 -7.56 -17.50
C LYS A 367 1.06 -7.59 -18.69
N ASP A 368 2.11 -6.78 -18.66
CA ASP A 368 3.20 -6.76 -19.66
C ASP A 368 4.08 -8.04 -19.63
N VAL A 369 3.76 -9.02 -18.79
CA VAL A 369 4.28 -10.40 -18.87
C VAL A 369 3.65 -11.17 -20.06
N ALA A 370 3.31 -10.47 -21.14
CA ALA A 370 2.79 -11.05 -22.39
C ALA A 370 3.85 -11.86 -23.17
N GLU A 371 5.10 -11.95 -22.69
CA GLU A 371 6.14 -12.85 -23.24
C GLU A 371 6.40 -14.10 -22.39
N TRP A 372 5.85 -14.20 -21.16
CA TRP A 372 5.91 -15.43 -20.37
C TRP A 372 4.49 -15.99 -20.25
N ASP A 373 4.11 -16.75 -21.28
CA ASP A 373 2.93 -17.62 -21.36
C ASP A 373 1.70 -17.12 -20.55
N GLU A 374 0.98 -16.17 -21.15
CA GLU A 374 -0.19 -15.46 -20.62
C GLU A 374 -1.36 -16.39 -20.20
N ARG A 375 -1.25 -17.71 -20.41
CA ARG A 375 -2.29 -18.70 -20.09
C ARG A 375 -2.05 -19.50 -18.81
N THR A 376 -0.85 -19.50 -18.23
CA THR A 376 -0.47 -20.48 -17.19
C THR A 376 -0.04 -19.90 -15.85
N LEU A 377 0.21 -18.59 -15.73
CA LEU A 377 0.80 -18.04 -14.50
C LEU A 377 -0.21 -17.49 -13.46
N PHE A 378 -1.35 -16.91 -13.84
CA PHE A 378 -2.15 -16.12 -12.87
C PHE A 378 -3.67 -16.21 -12.98
N GLN A 379 -4.24 -17.14 -13.76
CA GLN A 379 -5.68 -17.46 -13.65
C GLN A 379 -6.02 -18.18 -12.33
N ASP A 380 -5.04 -18.86 -11.73
CA ASP A 380 -5.24 -19.70 -10.54
C ASP A 380 -5.19 -18.94 -9.21
N MET A 381 -4.57 -17.75 -9.16
CA MET A 381 -4.51 -16.97 -7.92
C MET A 381 -5.84 -16.25 -7.74
N LYS A 382 -6.67 -16.71 -6.78
CA LYS A 382 -7.91 -16.03 -6.41
C LYS A 382 -7.57 -14.57 -6.06
N LYS A 383 -7.92 -13.63 -6.95
CA LYS A 383 -7.66 -12.20 -6.75
C LYS A 383 -8.19 -11.77 -5.39
N THR A 384 -7.31 -11.24 -4.57
CA THR A 384 -7.69 -10.56 -3.33
C THR A 384 -8.25 -9.19 -3.71
N SER A 385 -9.45 -8.88 -3.22
CA SER A 385 -10.15 -7.62 -3.54
C SER A 385 -10.21 -6.66 -2.36
N ASN A 386 -9.51 -6.93 -1.24
CA ASN A 386 -9.62 -6.06 -0.07
C ASN A 386 -8.92 -4.73 -0.31
N LEU A 387 -7.77 -4.75 -0.99
CA LEU A 387 -7.08 -3.54 -1.42
C LEU A 387 -7.98 -2.68 -2.30
N GLU A 388 -8.61 -3.27 -3.32
CA GLU A 388 -9.56 -2.60 -4.21
C GLU A 388 -10.79 -2.09 -3.43
N ALA A 389 -11.37 -2.90 -2.55
CA ALA A 389 -12.52 -2.52 -1.74
C ALA A 389 -12.21 -1.39 -0.75
N TYR A 390 -10.96 -1.26 -0.30
CA TYR A 390 -10.52 -0.17 0.55
C TYR A 390 -10.38 1.15 -0.22
N VAL A 391 -9.94 1.06 -1.47
CA VAL A 391 -9.91 2.19 -2.41
C VAL A 391 -11.33 2.63 -2.77
N GLU A 392 -12.20 1.68 -3.09
CA GLU A 392 -13.61 1.96 -3.38
C GLU A 392 -14.28 2.65 -2.19
N TRP A 393 -13.90 2.30 -0.96
CA TRP A 393 -14.38 2.98 0.24
C TRP A 393 -13.96 4.46 0.27
N PHE A 394 -12.71 4.79 -0.04
CA PHE A 394 -12.25 6.18 -0.14
C PHE A 394 -13.12 6.97 -1.13
N ASN A 395 -13.30 6.45 -2.35
CA ASN A 395 -14.10 7.10 -3.39
C ASN A 395 -15.55 7.28 -2.94
N ARG A 396 -16.14 6.21 -2.40
CA ARG A 396 -17.52 6.24 -1.90
C ARG A 396 -17.69 7.28 -0.79
N LEU A 397 -16.73 7.41 0.14
CA LEU A 397 -16.75 8.42 1.19
C LEU A 397 -16.72 9.83 0.60
N SER A 398 -15.84 10.10 -0.36
CA SER A 398 -15.76 11.40 -1.06
C SER A 398 -17.08 11.77 -1.75
N TYR A 399 -17.66 10.84 -2.51
CA TYR A 399 -18.95 11.07 -3.17
C TYR A 399 -20.12 11.15 -2.18
N MET A 400 -20.07 10.43 -1.06
CA MET A 400 -21.08 10.52 -0.01
C MET A 400 -21.10 11.91 0.62
N VAL A 401 -19.93 12.48 0.93
CA VAL A 401 -19.81 13.87 1.43
C VAL A 401 -20.45 14.84 0.45
N ALA A 402 -20.12 14.74 -0.84
CA ALA A 402 -20.70 15.60 -1.85
C ALA A 402 -22.23 15.40 -2.01
N THR A 403 -22.69 14.15 -1.94
CA THR A 403 -24.12 13.81 -1.98
C THR A 403 -24.89 14.43 -0.81
N GLU A 404 -24.39 14.29 0.42
CA GLU A 404 -25.01 14.86 1.62
C GLU A 404 -25.08 16.39 1.57
N ILE A 405 -24.13 17.05 0.89
CA ILE A 405 -24.14 18.52 0.72
C ILE A 405 -25.13 18.95 -0.37
N CYS A 406 -25.23 18.20 -1.47
CA CYS A 406 -26.10 18.55 -2.59
C CYS A 406 -27.56 18.11 -2.38
N MET A 407 -27.85 17.17 -1.49
CA MET A 407 -29.22 16.70 -1.23
C MET A 407 -30.16 17.74 -0.58
N PRO A 408 -29.72 18.58 0.38
CA PRO A 408 -30.61 19.50 1.05
C PRO A 408 -31.02 20.70 0.18
N VAL A 409 -32.33 20.88 0.04
CA VAL A 409 -32.92 21.98 -0.73
C VAL A 409 -32.55 23.36 -0.16
N LYS A 410 -32.44 23.49 1.17
CA LYS A 410 -32.22 24.78 1.84
C LYS A 410 -30.72 25.11 1.97
N LYS A 411 -30.27 26.22 1.37
CA LYS A 411 -28.87 26.71 1.44
C LYS A 411 -28.27 26.80 2.85
N LYS A 412 -29.05 27.26 3.86
CA LYS A 412 -28.56 27.34 5.26
C LYS A 412 -28.28 25.95 5.84
N HIS A 413 -29.05 24.95 5.43
CA HIS A 413 -28.83 23.59 5.89
C HIS A 413 -27.60 22.98 5.20
N ARG A 414 -27.41 23.18 3.88
CA ARG A 414 -26.19 22.78 3.18
C ARG A 414 -24.92 23.36 3.81
N ALA A 415 -24.93 24.65 4.16
CA ALA A 415 -23.79 25.28 4.84
C ALA A 415 -23.44 24.58 6.17
N ARG A 416 -24.44 24.18 6.97
CA ARG A 416 -24.20 23.41 8.20
C ARG A 416 -23.62 22.02 7.94
N VAL A 417 -24.05 21.35 6.86
CA VAL A 417 -23.49 20.05 6.47
C VAL A 417 -22.02 20.20 6.07
N ILE A 418 -21.67 21.27 5.33
CA ILE A 418 -20.27 21.60 4.99
C ILE A 418 -19.45 21.83 6.27
N GLU A 419 -19.91 22.72 7.17
CA GLU A 419 -19.22 23.00 8.45
C GLU A 419 -19.03 21.73 9.29
N PHE A 420 -20.06 20.87 9.35
CA PHE A 420 -19.99 19.59 10.03
C PHE A 420 -18.89 18.70 9.44
N PHE A 421 -18.82 18.54 8.12
CA PHE A 421 -17.76 17.73 7.50
C PHE A 421 -16.37 18.33 7.67
N ILE A 422 -16.23 19.66 7.69
CA ILE A 422 -14.96 20.33 8.01
C ILE A 422 -14.51 19.97 9.43
N ASP A 423 -15.42 20.01 10.41
CA ASP A 423 -15.11 19.60 11.77
C ASP A 423 -14.80 18.10 11.86
N VAL A 424 -15.52 17.23 11.13
CA VAL A 424 -15.21 15.79 11.06
C VAL A 424 -13.81 15.55 10.49
N ALA A 425 -13.44 16.26 9.42
CA ALA A 425 -12.12 16.18 8.80
C ALA A 425 -11.02 16.58 9.80
N ARG A 426 -11.24 17.65 10.57
CA ARG A 426 -10.32 18.04 11.65
C ARG A 426 -10.18 16.95 12.71
N GLU A 427 -11.27 16.31 13.12
CA GLU A 427 -11.19 15.21 14.09
C GLU A 427 -10.48 13.97 13.50
N CYS A 428 -10.66 13.68 12.21
CA CYS A 428 -9.88 12.66 11.50
C CYS A 428 -8.38 12.99 11.54
N PHE A 429 -7.98 14.24 11.29
CA PHE A 429 -6.59 14.69 11.44
C PHE A 429 -6.05 14.44 12.87
N ASN A 430 -6.81 14.83 13.89
CA ASN A 430 -6.44 14.67 15.31
C ASN A 430 -6.25 13.19 15.71
N ILE A 431 -7.07 12.30 15.17
CA ILE A 431 -6.97 10.84 15.41
C ILE A 431 -5.74 10.23 14.70
N GLY A 432 -5.25 10.87 13.63
CA GLY A 432 -4.29 10.28 12.70
C GLY A 432 -4.95 9.47 11.59
N ASN A 433 -6.23 9.73 11.30
CA ASN A 433 -6.97 9.17 10.18
C ASN A 433 -6.87 10.07 8.94
N PHE A 434 -5.73 10.01 8.26
CA PHE A 434 -5.46 10.85 7.10
C PHE A 434 -6.22 10.39 5.85
N ASN A 435 -6.60 9.11 5.76
CA ASN A 435 -7.37 8.60 4.62
C ASN A 435 -8.78 9.21 4.57
N SER A 436 -9.55 9.13 5.67
CA SER A 436 -10.88 9.73 5.73
C SER A 436 -10.83 11.26 5.66
N LEU A 437 -9.82 11.89 6.28
CA LEU A 437 -9.57 13.33 6.13
C LEU A 437 -9.47 13.71 4.65
N MET A 438 -8.61 13.01 3.90
CA MET A 438 -8.40 13.29 2.49
C MET A 438 -9.67 13.03 1.65
N ALA A 439 -10.42 11.97 1.95
CA ALA A 439 -11.69 11.68 1.28
C ALA A 439 -12.73 12.80 1.49
N ILE A 440 -12.81 13.34 2.72
CA ILE A 440 -13.71 14.46 3.02
C ILE A 440 -13.29 15.72 2.28
N ILE A 441 -11.99 16.07 2.28
CA ILE A 441 -11.46 17.20 1.50
C ILE A 441 -11.76 17.00 0.01
N ALA A 442 -11.54 15.81 -0.53
CA ALA A 442 -11.83 15.48 -1.92
C ALA A 442 -13.32 15.70 -2.24
N GLY A 443 -14.23 15.20 -1.39
CA GLY A 443 -15.67 15.43 -1.52
C GLY A 443 -16.07 16.91 -1.49
N LEU A 444 -15.49 17.70 -0.60
CA LEU A 444 -15.73 19.15 -0.50
C LEU A 444 -15.22 19.92 -1.74
N ASN A 445 -14.13 19.44 -2.35
CA ASN A 445 -13.52 20.02 -3.55
C ASN A 445 -14.11 19.50 -4.86
N MET A 446 -15.01 18.52 -4.84
CA MET A 446 -15.69 18.05 -6.04
C MET A 446 -16.44 19.20 -6.73
N SER A 447 -16.37 19.26 -8.06
CA SER A 447 -16.99 20.33 -8.87
C SER A 447 -18.46 20.62 -8.51
N PRO A 448 -19.35 19.61 -8.34
CA PRO A 448 -20.72 19.82 -7.86
C PRO A 448 -20.86 20.59 -6.53
N VAL A 449 -19.89 20.46 -5.62
CA VAL A 449 -19.89 21.16 -4.32
C VAL A 449 -19.20 22.51 -4.44
N ALA A 450 -18.02 22.55 -5.06
CA ALA A 450 -17.19 23.76 -5.19
C ALA A 450 -17.90 24.90 -5.96
N ARG A 451 -18.87 24.58 -6.81
CA ARG A 451 -19.66 25.55 -7.57
C ARG A 451 -20.79 26.22 -6.79
N LEU A 452 -21.17 25.72 -5.61
CA LEU A 452 -22.29 26.25 -4.81
C LEU A 452 -21.92 27.57 -4.10
N LYS A 453 -21.59 28.62 -4.87
CA LYS A 453 -21.01 29.88 -4.36
C LYS A 453 -21.89 30.55 -3.31
N LYS A 454 -23.21 30.46 -3.44
CA LYS A 454 -24.17 31.06 -2.48
C LYS A 454 -24.26 30.28 -1.19
N THR A 455 -23.92 28.99 -1.21
CA THR A 455 -23.80 28.17 -0.01
C THR A 455 -22.46 28.44 0.67
N TRP A 456 -21.35 28.43 -0.08
CA TRP A 456 -20.00 28.70 0.44
C TRP A 456 -19.85 30.07 1.08
N SER A 457 -20.56 31.10 0.60
CA SER A 457 -20.55 32.43 1.22
C SER A 457 -21.14 32.47 2.65
N LYS A 458 -21.72 31.36 3.13
CA LYS A 458 -22.24 31.21 4.49
C LYS A 458 -21.40 30.33 5.40
N VAL A 459 -20.31 29.77 4.88
CA VAL A 459 -19.43 28.85 5.59
C VAL A 459 -18.18 29.62 6.02
N ASP A 460 -17.75 29.46 7.27
CA ASP A 460 -16.41 29.88 7.67
C ASP A 460 -15.38 28.89 7.11
N THR A 461 -14.60 29.34 6.12
CA THR A 461 -13.63 28.49 5.43
C THR A 461 -12.29 28.38 6.15
N CYS A 462 -12.04 29.15 7.21
CA CYS A 462 -10.71 29.21 7.84
C CYS A 462 -10.19 27.82 8.26
N LYS A 463 -11.04 27.00 8.87
CA LYS A 463 -10.68 25.61 9.23
C LYS A 463 -10.42 24.74 8.01
N PHE A 464 -11.22 24.91 6.96
CA PHE A 464 -11.07 24.16 5.71
C PHE A 464 -9.76 24.50 5.01
N ASP A 465 -9.41 25.79 4.92
CA ASP A 465 -8.18 26.28 4.30
C ASP A 465 -6.93 25.70 5.00
N VAL A 466 -6.97 25.60 6.34
CA VAL A 466 -5.90 24.94 7.12
C VAL A 466 -5.79 23.46 6.78
N LEU A 467 -6.91 22.74 6.70
CA LEU A 467 -6.91 21.30 6.37
C LEU A 467 -6.44 21.05 4.93
N GLU A 468 -6.87 21.88 3.97
CA GLU A 468 -6.37 21.85 2.59
C GLU A 468 -4.86 22.09 2.55
N HIS A 469 -4.35 23.05 3.33
CA HIS A 469 -2.91 23.32 3.41
C HIS A 469 -2.12 22.11 3.96
N GLN A 470 -2.67 21.41 4.96
CA GLN A 470 -2.03 20.22 5.52
C GLN A 470 -1.99 19.04 4.55
N MET A 471 -3.02 18.92 3.69
CA MET A 471 -3.14 17.84 2.69
C MET A 471 -2.73 18.30 1.28
N ASP A 472 -2.08 19.45 1.18
CA ASP A 472 -1.64 20.06 -0.07
C ASP A 472 -0.68 19.09 -0.79
N PRO A 473 -0.99 18.67 -2.03
CA PRO A 473 -0.25 17.60 -2.70
C PRO A 473 1.12 18.09 -3.21
N THR A 474 1.28 19.39 -3.24
CA THR A 474 2.46 20.12 -3.65
C THR A 474 3.76 19.69 -2.95
N SER A 475 4.88 19.81 -3.66
CA SER A 475 6.19 19.28 -3.18
C SER A 475 6.09 17.83 -2.69
N ASN A 476 5.34 17.00 -3.43
CA ASN A 476 5.07 15.59 -3.11
C ASN A 476 4.48 15.39 -1.71
N PHE A 477 3.44 16.15 -1.39
CA PHE A 477 2.69 16.09 -0.13
C PHE A 477 3.57 16.38 1.08
N SER A 478 4.49 17.35 0.99
CA SER A 478 5.49 17.62 2.04
C SER A 478 4.87 17.90 3.43
N ASN A 479 3.80 18.71 3.49
CA ASN A 479 3.07 19.00 4.73
C ASN A 479 2.39 17.76 5.31
N TYR A 480 1.69 16.99 4.47
CA TYR A 480 1.09 15.73 4.88
C TYR A 480 2.15 14.74 5.38
N ARG A 481 3.29 14.62 4.69
CA ARG A 481 4.38 13.73 5.11
C ARG A 481 4.95 14.14 6.46
N ALA A 482 5.09 15.44 6.74
CA ALA A 482 5.48 15.93 8.07
C ALA A 482 4.44 15.57 9.14
N SER A 483 3.15 15.74 8.84
CA SER A 483 2.05 15.36 9.73
C SER A 483 2.00 13.84 9.98
N LEU A 484 2.22 13.03 8.94
CA LEU A 484 2.33 11.57 9.05
C LEU A 484 3.52 11.18 9.95
N MET A 485 4.68 11.83 9.78
CA MET A 485 5.85 11.58 10.64
C MET A 485 5.56 11.93 12.10
N ALA A 486 4.90 13.06 12.37
CA ALA A 486 4.47 13.43 13.71
C ALA A 486 3.52 12.37 14.31
N ALA A 487 2.56 11.86 13.53
CA ALA A 487 1.66 10.79 13.96
C ALA A 487 2.40 9.47 14.24
N LEU A 488 3.39 9.11 13.42
CA LEU A 488 4.24 7.93 13.65
C LEU A 488 5.08 8.06 14.93
N HIS A 489 5.63 9.25 15.19
CA HIS A 489 6.34 9.53 16.44
C HIS A 489 5.43 9.42 17.67
N ARG A 490 4.22 9.99 17.58
CA ARG A 490 3.17 9.83 18.61
C ARG A 490 2.87 8.34 18.86
N ALA A 491 2.67 7.56 17.80
CA ALA A 491 2.35 6.14 17.91
C ALA A 491 3.49 5.31 18.54
N ALA A 492 4.75 5.63 18.23
CA ALA A 492 5.90 4.94 18.78
C ALA A 492 6.09 5.15 20.30
N GLY A 493 5.73 6.34 20.80
CA GLY A 493 5.77 6.69 22.23
C GLY A 493 4.46 6.47 22.99
N ALA A 494 3.43 5.93 22.33
CA ALA A 494 2.07 5.90 22.85
C ALA A 494 1.90 4.99 24.08
N HIS A 495 1.20 5.52 25.10
CA HIS A 495 0.78 4.76 26.28
C HIS A 495 -0.65 4.21 26.13
N SER A 496 -1.45 4.78 25.22
CA SER A 496 -2.82 4.35 24.92
C SER A 496 -2.98 3.82 23.50
N ASN A 497 -3.99 2.96 23.25
CA ASN A 497 -4.31 2.50 21.89
C ASN A 497 -4.78 3.63 20.97
N ARG A 498 -5.40 4.67 21.53
CA ARG A 498 -5.83 5.86 20.77
C ARG A 498 -4.65 6.57 20.12
N GLU A 499 -3.56 6.73 20.86
CA GLU A 499 -2.35 7.36 20.37
C GLU A 499 -1.55 6.46 19.42
N ARG A 500 -1.91 5.19 19.25
CA ARG A 500 -1.27 4.28 18.27
C ARG A 500 -1.90 4.35 16.88
N ILE A 501 -3.07 4.96 16.74
CA ILE A 501 -3.78 5.02 15.47
C ILE A 501 -2.99 5.88 14.47
N VAL A 502 -2.67 5.27 13.34
CA VAL A 502 -2.11 5.91 12.14
C VAL A 502 -2.74 5.24 10.93
N ILE A 503 -3.51 6.01 10.17
CA ILE A 503 -4.12 5.57 8.91
C ILE A 503 -3.63 6.54 7.85
N PRO A 504 -2.66 6.14 7.01
CA PRO A 504 -2.05 7.02 6.03
C PRO A 504 -3.06 7.39 4.94
N PHE A 505 -2.79 8.48 4.21
CA PHE A 505 -3.42 8.68 2.91
C PHE A 505 -2.98 7.56 1.97
N PHE A 506 -3.88 6.60 1.78
CA PHE A 506 -3.51 5.28 1.27
C PHE A 506 -3.13 5.32 -0.21
N SER A 507 -3.81 6.14 -1.00
CA SER A 507 -3.53 6.33 -2.42
C SER A 507 -2.09 6.81 -2.67
N LEU A 508 -1.57 7.71 -1.81
CA LEU A 508 -0.17 8.15 -1.90
C LEU A 508 0.81 7.06 -1.46
N MET A 509 0.48 6.30 -0.42
CA MET A 509 1.30 5.15 -0.01
C MET A 509 1.42 4.12 -1.13
N VAL A 510 0.29 3.77 -1.77
CA VAL A 510 0.31 2.82 -2.89
C VAL A 510 1.05 3.39 -4.09
N LYS A 511 0.89 4.69 -4.39
CA LYS A 511 1.69 5.40 -5.40
C LYS A 511 3.19 5.24 -5.11
N ASP A 512 3.64 5.48 -3.88
CA ASP A 512 5.05 5.37 -3.50
C ASP A 512 5.59 3.93 -3.71
N ILE A 513 4.81 2.91 -3.33
CA ILE A 513 5.21 1.50 -3.51
C ILE A 513 5.23 1.12 -5.01
N TYR A 514 4.26 1.61 -5.80
CA TYR A 514 4.23 1.42 -7.25
C TYR A 514 5.48 2.01 -7.92
N PHE A 515 5.83 3.27 -7.63
CA PHE A 515 7.02 3.89 -8.20
C PHE A 515 8.32 3.19 -7.78
N LEU A 516 8.39 2.72 -6.53
CA LEU A 516 9.50 1.90 -6.07
C LEU A 516 9.64 0.60 -6.88
N ASN A 517 8.52 0.01 -7.29
CA ASN A 517 8.54 -1.14 -8.18
C ASN A 517 8.97 -0.77 -9.60
N GLU A 518 8.34 0.22 -10.23
CA GLU A 518 8.56 0.53 -11.65
C GLU A 518 9.93 1.14 -11.95
N THR A 519 10.49 1.92 -11.03
CA THR A 519 11.74 2.64 -11.28
C THR A 519 12.98 1.74 -11.27
N CYS A 520 12.84 0.48 -10.86
CA CYS A 520 13.96 -0.42 -10.60
C CYS A 520 13.66 -1.81 -11.20
N SER A 521 14.49 -2.26 -12.16
CA SER A 521 14.36 -3.60 -12.73
C SER A 521 14.47 -4.67 -11.64
N ASN A 522 13.59 -5.66 -11.73
CA ASN A 522 13.59 -6.83 -10.85
C ASN A 522 14.83 -7.72 -11.03
N LYS A 523 15.41 -7.74 -12.23
CA LYS A 523 16.60 -8.53 -12.57
C LYS A 523 17.76 -7.62 -12.99
N LEU A 524 18.96 -8.01 -12.62
CA LEU A 524 20.22 -7.47 -13.12
C LEU A 524 20.51 -8.03 -14.52
N PRO A 525 21.42 -7.41 -15.30
CA PRO A 525 21.78 -7.89 -16.65
C PRO A 525 22.31 -9.33 -16.69
N ASN A 526 22.89 -9.82 -15.58
CA ASN A 526 23.35 -11.20 -15.43
C ASN A 526 22.24 -12.19 -15.04
N GLY A 527 20.96 -11.77 -15.05
CA GLY A 527 19.82 -12.61 -14.68
C GLY A 527 19.56 -12.71 -13.17
N HIS A 528 20.46 -12.23 -12.31
CA HIS A 528 20.26 -12.24 -10.86
C HIS A 528 19.07 -11.37 -10.46
N VAL A 529 18.37 -11.81 -9.43
CA VAL A 529 17.32 -11.04 -8.76
C VAL A 529 17.96 -9.91 -7.97
N ARG A 530 17.48 -8.68 -8.15
CA ARG A 530 17.96 -7.48 -7.44
C ARG A 530 17.29 -7.36 -6.08
N PHE A 531 17.81 -8.07 -5.09
CA PHE A 531 17.24 -8.16 -3.75
C PHE A 531 17.23 -6.83 -2.97
N GLU A 532 18.13 -5.89 -3.27
CA GLU A 532 18.13 -4.55 -2.66
C GLU A 532 16.77 -3.82 -2.86
N LYS A 533 16.16 -3.99 -4.03
CA LYS A 533 14.82 -3.45 -4.31
C LYS A 533 13.78 -4.04 -3.34
N PHE A 534 13.90 -5.33 -3.02
CA PHE A 534 12.94 -6.03 -2.18
C PHE A 534 13.07 -5.65 -0.73
N TRP A 535 14.28 -5.34 -0.25
CA TRP A 535 14.45 -4.71 1.05
C TRP A 535 13.67 -3.41 1.18
N GLN A 536 13.70 -2.57 0.13
CA GLN A 536 12.97 -1.31 0.12
C GLN A 536 11.46 -1.53 0.09
N LEU A 537 10.96 -2.44 -0.75
CA LEU A 537 9.53 -2.80 -0.80
C LEU A 537 9.05 -3.36 0.54
N ALA A 538 9.78 -4.31 1.10
CA ALA A 538 9.48 -4.93 2.38
C ALA A 538 9.44 -3.91 3.53
N ARG A 539 10.34 -2.91 3.53
CA ARG A 539 10.35 -1.84 4.53
C ARG A 539 9.07 -0.99 4.48
N GLN A 540 8.56 -0.67 3.29
CA GLN A 540 7.31 0.08 3.14
C GLN A 540 6.10 -0.74 3.63
N VAL A 541 5.98 -1.99 3.17
CA VAL A 541 4.86 -2.87 3.55
C VAL A 541 4.91 -3.24 5.04
N THR A 542 6.10 -3.36 5.62
CA THR A 542 6.29 -3.57 7.07
C THR A 542 5.66 -2.45 7.89
N SER A 543 5.82 -1.20 7.47
CA SER A 543 5.21 -0.06 8.17
C SER A 543 3.69 -0.18 8.17
N PHE A 544 3.11 -0.56 7.03
CA PHE A 544 1.68 -0.85 6.92
C PHE A 544 1.21 -1.99 7.85
N CYS A 545 1.96 -3.10 7.89
CA CYS A 545 1.64 -4.23 8.76
C CYS A 545 1.62 -3.85 10.25
N THR A 546 2.43 -2.87 10.69
CA THR A 546 2.38 -2.39 12.08
C THR A 546 1.07 -1.68 12.41
N TRP A 547 0.53 -0.91 11.47
CA TRP A 547 -0.70 -0.15 11.68
C TRP A 547 -1.93 -1.06 11.74
N GLN A 548 -1.91 -2.18 11.02
CA GLN A 548 -2.96 -3.21 11.05
C GLN A 548 -3.16 -3.86 12.42
N GLN A 549 -2.15 -3.85 13.29
CA GLN A 549 -2.20 -4.51 14.60
C GLN A 549 -2.89 -3.67 15.68
N VAL A 550 -3.23 -2.42 15.39
CA VAL A 550 -3.89 -1.53 16.35
C VAL A 550 -5.36 -1.88 16.43
N GLU A 551 -5.87 -2.12 17.64
CA GLU A 551 -7.31 -2.26 17.88
C GLU A 551 -7.96 -0.88 18.01
N CYS A 552 -9.12 -0.69 17.37
CA CYS A 552 -9.83 0.58 17.46
C CYS A 552 -10.42 0.76 18.88
N PRO A 553 -10.01 1.82 19.63
CA PRO A 553 -10.38 2.00 21.02
C PRO A 553 -11.72 2.72 21.22
N PHE A 554 -12.39 3.12 20.13
CA PHE A 554 -13.62 3.91 20.20
C PHE A 554 -14.86 3.02 20.37
N GLU A 555 -15.94 3.61 20.86
CA GLU A 555 -17.23 2.92 20.97
C GLU A 555 -17.91 2.82 19.60
N ARG A 556 -18.52 1.66 19.34
CA ARG A 556 -19.25 1.41 18.08
C ARG A 556 -20.69 1.91 18.15
N HIS A 557 -20.99 2.95 17.38
CA HIS A 557 -22.35 3.46 17.18
C HIS A 557 -23.00 2.79 15.96
N ARG A 558 -23.69 1.67 16.18
CA ARG A 558 -24.28 0.82 15.12
C ARG A 558 -25.14 1.58 14.11
N LYS A 559 -25.95 2.56 14.56
CA LYS A 559 -26.81 3.36 13.68
C LYS A 559 -26.00 4.21 12.69
N VAL A 560 -24.93 4.83 13.19
CA VAL A 560 -24.03 5.68 12.40
C VAL A 560 -23.22 4.83 11.43
N LEU A 561 -22.63 3.72 11.90
CA LEU A 561 -21.90 2.77 11.05
C LEU A 561 -22.78 2.23 9.92
N ASN A 562 -24.00 1.80 10.24
CA ASN A 562 -24.93 1.30 9.22
C ASN A 562 -25.27 2.41 8.20
N TYR A 563 -25.46 3.66 8.64
CA TYR A 563 -25.70 4.77 7.72
C TYR A 563 -24.50 5.01 6.80
N LEU A 564 -23.29 5.15 7.35
CA LEU A 564 -22.05 5.37 6.59
C LEU A 564 -21.82 4.29 5.53
N LEU A 565 -22.10 3.02 5.86
CA LEU A 565 -21.90 1.88 4.97
C LEU A 565 -23.00 1.69 3.92
N THR A 566 -24.22 2.19 4.15
CA THR A 566 -25.39 1.87 3.31
C THR A 566 -26.11 3.07 2.72
N ALA A 567 -25.75 4.30 3.08
CA ALA A 567 -26.35 5.50 2.50
C ALA A 567 -26.24 5.48 0.96
N PRO A 568 -27.29 5.88 0.22
CA PRO A 568 -27.19 6.01 -1.22
C PRO A 568 -26.25 7.19 -1.57
N VAL A 569 -25.43 7.01 -2.60
CA VAL A 569 -24.42 7.98 -3.02
C VAL A 569 -24.60 8.27 -4.51
N PHE A 570 -24.71 9.54 -4.88
CA PHE A 570 -24.70 9.93 -6.29
C PHE A 570 -23.27 9.95 -6.82
N TYR A 571 -23.14 9.54 -8.08
CA TYR A 571 -21.87 9.60 -8.81
C TYR A 571 -22.03 10.49 -10.04
N GLU A 572 -20.92 11.14 -10.42
CA GLU A 572 -20.74 11.85 -11.68
C GLU A 572 -21.95 12.73 -12.08
N ASP A 573 -22.58 12.42 -13.20
CA ASP A 573 -23.65 13.19 -13.83
C ASP A 573 -24.87 13.38 -12.92
N SER A 574 -25.25 12.35 -12.14
CA SER A 574 -26.38 12.46 -11.19
C SER A 574 -26.08 13.46 -10.09
N LEU A 575 -24.83 13.51 -9.60
CA LEU A 575 -24.43 14.47 -8.58
C LEU A 575 -24.36 15.90 -9.15
N HIS A 576 -23.91 16.06 -10.39
CA HIS A 576 -23.94 17.34 -11.09
C HIS A 576 -25.36 17.89 -11.26
N LEU A 577 -26.31 17.05 -11.67
CA LEU A 577 -27.72 17.43 -11.81
C LEU A 577 -28.31 17.95 -10.50
N VAL A 578 -28.15 17.22 -9.41
CA VAL A 578 -28.66 17.63 -8.09
C VAL A 578 -27.98 18.91 -7.60
N SER A 579 -26.70 19.13 -7.93
CA SER A 579 -26.02 20.39 -7.66
C SER A 579 -26.63 21.57 -8.44
N PHE A 580 -27.00 21.37 -9.70
CA PHE A 580 -27.68 22.41 -10.51
C PHE A 580 -29.09 22.72 -10.00
N ASP A 581 -29.80 21.72 -9.46
CA ASP A 581 -31.09 21.92 -8.80
C ASP A 581 -30.95 22.74 -7.50
N CYS A 582 -29.81 22.61 -6.80
CA CYS A 582 -29.50 23.42 -5.62
C CYS A 582 -29.18 24.88 -5.95
N GLU A 583 -28.34 25.10 -6.96
CA GLU A 583 -27.93 26.41 -7.45
C GLU A 583 -27.77 26.35 -8.97
N GLY A 584 -28.66 27.02 -9.73
CA GLY A 584 -28.66 26.99 -11.20
C GLY A 584 -27.33 27.45 -11.84
N PRO A 585 -27.12 27.16 -13.14
CA PRO A 585 -25.86 27.45 -13.82
C PRO A 585 -25.59 28.96 -13.92
N GLU A 586 -24.38 29.39 -13.54
CA GLU A 586 -24.03 30.83 -13.46
C GLU A 586 -23.29 31.34 -14.70
N ASN A 587 -22.50 30.49 -15.37
CA ASN A 587 -21.69 30.86 -16.53
C ASN A 587 -22.02 30.03 -17.79
N HIS A 588 -21.48 30.42 -18.94
CA HIS A 588 -21.76 29.74 -20.22
C HIS A 588 -21.36 28.26 -20.20
N LEU A 589 -20.21 27.91 -19.61
CA LEU A 589 -19.73 26.53 -19.52
C LEU A 589 -20.69 25.67 -18.68
N GLU A 590 -21.18 26.19 -17.56
CA GLU A 590 -22.16 25.50 -16.73
C GLU A 590 -23.51 25.34 -17.43
N LYS A 591 -23.95 26.36 -18.19
CA LYS A 591 -25.18 26.26 -18.99
C LYS A 591 -25.07 25.16 -20.05
N GLU A 592 -23.94 25.09 -20.74
CA GLU A 592 -23.68 24.02 -21.71
C GLU A 592 -23.63 22.64 -21.03
N ARG A 593 -22.88 22.51 -19.93
CA ARG A 593 -22.82 21.25 -19.17
C ARG A 593 -24.21 20.81 -18.67
N PHE A 594 -25.01 21.75 -18.17
CA PHE A 594 -26.37 21.46 -17.72
C PHE A 594 -27.29 21.01 -18.86
N LYS A 595 -27.15 21.60 -20.06
CA LYS A 595 -27.87 21.14 -21.25
C LYS A 595 -27.45 19.74 -21.67
N THR A 596 -26.16 19.39 -21.59
CA THR A 596 -25.68 18.05 -21.95
C THR A 596 -26.16 16.97 -20.97
N LEU A 597 -26.42 17.34 -19.71
CA LEU A 597 -26.88 16.42 -18.67
C LEU A 597 -28.41 16.20 -18.67
N LYS A 598 -29.16 17.06 -19.36
CA LYS A 598 -30.61 16.96 -19.55
C LYS A 598 -30.95 16.32 -20.87
#